data_AF-A0AAW1BP32-F1
#
_entry.id   AF-A0AAW1BP32-F1
#
_cell.length_a   1.000
_cell.length_b   1.000
_cell.length_c   1.000
_cell.angle_alpha   90.00
_cell.angle_beta   90.00
_cell.angle_gamma   90.00
#
_symmetry.space_group_name_H-M   'P 1'
#
loop_
_entity.id
_entity.type
_entity.pdbx_description
1 polymer ?
#
loop_
_entity_poly.entity_id
_entity_poly.type
_entity_poly.pdbx_seq_one_letter_code
_entity_poly.pdbx_strand_id
1 'polypeptide(L)' 'MNRLLSRDPVDIENILALNPRIPTHASLNSTAAKKVEKKHWKRNADKNCSTCEKLENNFDDIKHQSERGALREAMR' A
#
# COMPACT_ATOMS: atom_id res chain seq x y z
N MET A 1 -2.60 -32.70 -25.99
CA MET A 1 -3.62 -32.31 -24.99
C MET A 1 -4.09 -30.90 -25.35
N ASN A 2 -5.39 -30.70 -25.53
CA ASN A 2 -5.92 -29.42 -26.02
C ASN A 2 -5.95 -28.40 -24.88
N ARG A 3 -5.39 -27.20 -25.09
CA ARG A 3 -5.38 -26.11 -24.10
C ARG A 3 -6.80 -25.54 -23.96
N LEU A 4 -7.29 -25.43 -22.73
CA LEU A 4 -8.57 -24.76 -22.45
C LEU A 4 -8.37 -23.25 -22.62
N LEU A 5 -8.97 -22.67 -23.67
CA LEU A 5 -8.79 -21.25 -24.03
C LEU A 5 -9.50 -20.27 -23.07
N SER A 6 -10.48 -20.76 -22.31
CA SER A 6 -11.25 -19.98 -21.34
C SER A 6 -10.64 -19.95 -19.93
N ARG A 7 -9.44 -20.52 -19.74
CA ARG A 7 -8.74 -20.52 -18.45
C ARG A 7 -7.37 -19.87 -18.57
N ASP A 8 -7.05 -19.07 -17.57
CA ASP A 8 -5.74 -18.46 -17.43
C ASP A 8 -4.63 -19.53 -17.25
N PRO A 9 -3.49 -19.40 -17.95
CA PRO A 9 -2.31 -20.21 -17.66
C PRO A 9 -1.69 -19.80 -16.31
N VAL A 10 -0.83 -20.65 -15.75
CA VAL A 10 -0.21 -20.47 -14.43
C VAL A 10 0.44 -19.09 -14.24
N ASP A 11 1.13 -18.58 -15.26
CA ASP A 11 1.79 -17.27 -15.17
C ASP A 11 0.80 -16.12 -14.99
N ILE A 12 -0.38 -16.22 -15.61
CA ILE A 12 -1.45 -15.22 -15.48
C ILE A 12 -2.16 -15.38 -14.13
N GLU A 13 -2.41 -16.61 -13.68
CA GLU A 13 -2.96 -16.86 -12.33
C GLU A 13 -2.06 -16.25 -11.23
N ASN A 14 -0.73 -16.34 -11.39
CA ASN A 14 0.25 -15.75 -10.48
C ASN A 14 0.22 -14.21 -10.48
N ILE A 15 0.12 -13.59 -11.66
CA ILE A 15 -0.01 -12.13 -11.78
C ILE A 15 -1.32 -11.65 -11.13
N LEU A 16 -2.39 -12.43 -11.26
CA LEU A 16 -3.72 -12.11 -10.70
C LEU A 16 -3.88 -12.46 -9.21
N ALA A 17 -2.79 -12.79 -8.50
CA ALA A 17 -2.83 -13.19 -7.09
C ALA A 17 -3.42 -12.11 -6.16
N LEU A 18 -3.17 -10.83 -6.45
CA LEU A 18 -3.68 -9.69 -5.66
C LEU A 18 -4.86 -8.96 -6.32
N ASN A 19 -5.39 -9.50 -7.41
CA ASN A 19 -6.58 -8.94 -8.05
C ASN A 19 -7.77 -9.03 -7.08
N PRO A 20 -8.58 -7.97 -6.88
CA PRO A 20 -9.69 -8.00 -5.94
C PRO A 20 -10.69 -9.12 -6.24
N ARG A 21 -11.06 -9.88 -5.21
CA ARG A 21 -12.09 -10.94 -5.26
C ARG A 21 -12.99 -10.80 -4.04
N ILE A 22 -14.28 -11.13 -4.19
CA ILE A 22 -15.25 -11.05 -3.10
C ILE A 22 -15.04 -12.27 -2.17
N PRO A 23 -14.66 -12.07 -0.90
CA PRO A 23 -14.55 -13.18 0.03
C PRO A 23 -15.95 -13.69 0.41
N THR A 24 -16.13 -15.00 0.44
CA THR A 24 -17.41 -15.63 0.81
C THR A 24 -17.61 -15.73 2.32
N HIS A 25 -16.57 -15.47 3.11
CA HIS A 25 -16.54 -15.62 4.56
C HIS A 25 -15.71 -14.50 5.21
N ALA A 26 -15.78 -14.39 6.54
CA ALA A 26 -14.97 -13.45 7.31
C ALA A 26 -13.47 -13.83 7.29
N SER A 27 -12.60 -12.81 7.34
CA SER A 27 -11.15 -13.01 7.43
C SER A 27 -10.71 -13.24 8.88
N LEU A 28 -9.82 -14.22 9.11
CA LEU A 28 -9.28 -14.53 10.44
C LEU A 28 -7.81 -14.08 10.52
N ASN A 29 -7.50 -13.15 11.42
CA ASN A 29 -6.14 -12.70 11.69
C ASN A 29 -5.96 -12.39 13.19
N SER A 30 -4.88 -12.86 13.80
CA SER A 30 -4.61 -12.56 15.21
C SER A 30 -4.16 -11.10 15.38
N THR A 31 -4.43 -10.52 16.56
CA THR A 31 -3.95 -9.17 16.89
C THR A 31 -2.44 -9.07 16.83
N ALA A 32 -1.73 -10.12 17.22
CA ALA A 32 -0.27 -10.19 17.15
C ALA A 32 0.22 -10.10 15.70
N ALA A 33 -0.36 -10.89 14.78
CA ALA A 33 0.00 -10.86 13.36
C ALA A 33 -0.28 -9.48 12.73
N LYS A 34 -1.46 -8.90 13.01
CA LYS A 34 -1.82 -7.56 12.49
C LYS A 34 -0.89 -6.45 13.00
N LYS A 35 -0.41 -6.54 14.25
CA LYS A 35 0.56 -5.58 14.79
C LYS A 35 1.91 -5.61 14.06
N VAL A 36 2.35 -6.81 13.64
CA VAL A 36 3.58 -6.97 12.85
C VAL A 36 3.37 -6.44 11.43
N GLU A 37 2.31 -6.87 10.76
CA GLU A 37 1.99 -6.45 9.38
C GLU A 37 1.82 -4.93 9.24
N LYS A 38 1.21 -4.28 10.24
CA LYS A 38 1.01 -2.82 10.23
C LYS A 38 2.30 -2.03 10.03
N LYS A 39 3.44 -2.54 10.51
CA LYS A 39 4.75 -1.87 10.35
C LYS A 39 5.22 -1.87 8.89
N HIS A 40 4.90 -2.92 8.13
CA HIS A 40 5.31 -3.04 6.73
C HIS A 40 4.62 -2.01 5.82
N TRP A 41 3.37 -1.66 6.13
CA TRP A 41 2.55 -0.76 5.30
C TRP A 41 2.49 0.68 5.81
N LYS A 42 3.32 1.06 6.79
CA LYS A 42 3.29 2.37 7.45
C LYS A 42 3.75 3.48 6.48
N ARG A 43 2.89 4.48 6.24
CA ARG A 43 3.16 5.60 5.31
C ARG A 43 3.52 6.91 5.99
N ASN A 44 2.92 7.19 7.13
CA ASN A 44 3.14 8.41 7.90
C ASN A 44 4.12 8.15 9.05
N ALA A 45 4.68 9.23 9.60
CA ALA A 45 5.52 9.18 10.79
C ALA A 45 4.88 8.28 11.88
N ASP A 46 5.71 7.44 12.49
CA ASP A 46 5.26 6.64 13.62
C ASP A 46 5.12 7.54 14.85
N LYS A 47 3.96 7.49 15.50
CA LYS A 47 3.68 8.26 16.72
C LYS A 47 4.57 7.81 17.88
N ASN A 48 5.09 6.58 17.81
CA ASN A 48 5.96 6.00 18.82
C ASN A 48 7.44 6.19 18.50
N CYS A 49 7.79 6.82 17.36
CA CYS A 49 9.18 7.10 17.02
C CYS A 49 9.63 8.36 17.75
N SER A 50 10.53 8.21 18.71
CA SER A 50 11.16 9.32 19.46
C SER A 50 12.43 9.85 18.80
N THR A 51 12.89 9.22 17.71
CA THR A 51 14.08 9.62 16.98
C THR A 51 13.68 10.38 15.72
N CYS A 52 14.26 11.56 15.53
CA CYS A 52 14.10 12.32 14.30
C CYS A 52 15.09 11.79 13.25
N GLU A 53 14.71 11.80 11.98
CA GLU A 53 15.67 11.55 10.89
C GLU A 53 16.77 12.61 10.94
N LYS A 54 18.00 12.26 10.53
CA LYS A 54 19.11 13.20 10.52
C LYS A 54 18.90 14.22 9.39
N LEU A 55 18.71 15.48 9.76
CA LEU A 55 18.50 16.59 8.83
C LEU A 55 19.73 17.49 8.66
N GLU A 56 20.89 17.10 9.22
CA GLU A 56 22.13 17.86 9.09
C GLU A 56 22.52 17.97 7.61
N ASN A 57 22.71 19.21 7.14
CA ASN A 57 22.99 19.58 5.75
C ASN A 57 21.93 19.09 4.71
N ASN A 58 20.68 18.85 5.12
CA ASN A 58 19.58 18.61 4.18
C ASN A 58 18.83 19.93 3.88
N PHE A 59 18.75 20.30 2.60
CA PHE A 59 18.06 21.49 2.10
C PHE A 59 16.94 21.14 1.09
N ASP A 60 16.40 19.93 1.17
CA ASP A 60 15.30 19.47 0.33
C ASP A 60 14.03 20.28 0.58
N ASP A 61 13.16 20.39 -0.43
CA ASP A 61 11.88 21.07 -0.27
C ASP A 61 10.92 20.26 0.61
N ILE A 62 10.71 20.72 1.84
CA ILE A 62 9.78 20.11 2.81
C ILE A 62 8.36 20.68 2.74
N LYS A 63 8.06 21.57 1.80
CA LYS A 63 6.70 22.15 1.67
C LYS A 63 5.72 21.07 1.23
N HIS A 64 4.55 21.04 1.88
CA HIS A 64 3.54 19.99 1.68
C HIS A 64 2.68 20.14 0.41
N GLN A 65 2.96 21.11 -0.46
CA GLN A 65 2.05 21.51 -1.54
C GLN A 65 2.45 20.89 -2.89
N SER A 66 1.46 20.40 -3.64
CA SER A 66 1.65 19.85 -5.00
C SER A 66 0.64 20.45 -5.98
N GLU A 67 1.01 20.52 -7.27
CA GLU A 67 0.16 21.05 -8.35
C GLU A 67 -1.16 20.28 -8.49
N ARG A 68 -1.10 18.94 -8.52
CA ARG A 68 -2.30 18.09 -8.57
C ARG A 68 -3.21 18.32 -7.36
N GLY A 69 -2.61 18.49 -6.18
CA GLY A 69 -3.36 18.82 -4.96
C GLY A 69 -4.04 20.17 -5.05
N ALA A 70 -3.34 21.18 -5.57
CA ALA A 70 -3.87 22.53 -5.75
C ALA A 70 -5.06 22.56 -6.71
N LEU A 71 -4.99 21.85 -7.84
CA LEU A 71 -6.13 21.77 -8.78
C LEU A 71 -7.37 21.12 -8.16
N ARG A 72 -7.19 20.04 -7.39
CA ARG A 72 -8.30 19.38 -6.69
C ARG A 72 -8.91 20.26 -5.61
N GLU A 73 -8.08 20.97 -4.84
CA GLU A 73 -8.57 21.86 -3.78
C GLU A 73 -9.25 23.11 -4.34
N ALA A 74 -8.76 23.65 -5.47
CA ALA A 74 -9.39 24.79 -6.14
C ALA A 74 -10.78 24.46 -6.70
N MET A 75 -11.07 23.19 -6.99
CA MET A 75 -12.37 22.71 -7.49
C MET A 75 -13.34 22.26 -6.38
N ARG A 76 -12.91 22.23 -5.11
CA ARG A 76 -13.70 21.74 -3.97
C ARG A 76 -14.62 22.82 -3.42
#